data_AF-A0A0D0RYE7-F1
#
_entry.id   AF-A0A0D0RYE7-F1
#
_cell.length_a   1.000
_cell.length_b   1.000
_cell.length_c   1.000
_cell.angle_alpha   90.00
_cell.angle_beta   90.00
_cell.angle_gamma   90.00
#
_symmetry.space_group_name_H-M   'P 1'
#
loop_
_entity.id
_entity.type
_entity.pdbx_description
1 polymer ?
#
loop_
_entity_poly.entity_id
_entity_poly.type
_entity_poly.pdbx_seq_one_letter_code
_entity_poly.pdbx_strand_id
1 'polypeptide(L)' 'MGNPLFQQARKAVAKAKEERTERAIAVAKNALSSAFANANDAERKQLHALQDELHAL' A
#
# COMPACT_ATOMS: atom_id res chain seq x y z
N MET A 1 16.92 8.71 3.50
CA MET A 1 16.61 7.31 3.85
C MET A 1 15.10 7.13 3.71
N GLY A 2 14.64 6.40 2.69
CA GLY A 2 13.20 6.20 2.45
C GLY A 2 12.67 5.00 3.24
N ASN A 3 11.47 5.11 3.81
CA ASN A 3 10.84 4.05 4.58
C ASN A 3 10.63 2.79 3.69
N PRO A 4 11.28 1.65 3.99
CA PRO A 4 11.19 0.46 3.16
C PRO A 4 9.76 -0.10 3.11
N LEU A 5 8.99 0.02 4.20
CA LEU A 5 7.61 -0.44 4.27
C LEU A 5 6.70 0.42 3.38
N PHE A 6 6.94 1.73 3.33
CA PHE A 6 6.24 2.62 2.41
C PHE A 6 6.48 2.24 0.95
N GLN A 7 7.74 1.97 0.57
CA GLN A 7 8.06 1.52 -0.78
C GLN A 7 7.46 0.15 -1.11
N GLN A 8 7.43 -0.76 -0.13
CA GLN A 8 6.81 -2.07 -0.29
C GLN A 8 5.29 -1.95 -0.51
N ALA A 9 4.60 -1.12 0.27
CA ALA A 9 3.17 -0.86 0.10
C ALA A 9 2.85 -0.30 -1.29
N ARG A 10 3.62 0.68 -1.77
CA ARG A 10 3.48 1.22 -3.14
C ARG A 10 3.60 0.16 -4.21
N LYS A 11 4.64 -0.69 -4.13
CA LYS A 11 4.84 -1.79 -5.08
C LYS A 11 3.72 -2.82 -5.03
N ALA A 12 3.24 -3.15 -3.83
CA ALA A 12 2.15 -4.12 -3.66
C ALA A 12 0.83 -3.60 -4.25
N VAL A 13 0.50 -2.32 -4.04
CA VAL A 13 -0.69 -1.68 -4.65
C VAL A 13 -0.56 -1.62 -6.17
N ALA A 14 0.60 -1.24 -6.71
CA ALA A 14 0.84 -1.25 -8.15
C ALA A 14 0.61 -2.65 -8.74
N LYS A 15 1.16 -3.69 -8.11
CA LYS A 15 0.96 -5.07 -8.51
C LYS A 15 -0.52 -5.50 -8.44
N ALA A 16 -1.25 -5.08 -7.40
CA ALA A 16 -2.68 -5.36 -7.27
C ALA A 16 -3.50 -4.70 -8.40
N LYS A 17 -3.12 -3.50 -8.85
CA LYS A 17 -3.75 -2.82 -9.98
C LYS A 17 -3.55 -3.54 -11.30
N GLU A 18 -2.37 -4.12 -11.50
CA GLU A 18 -2.01 -4.88 -12.70
C GLU A 18 -2.70 -6.25 -12.72
N GLU A 19 -2.58 -7.03 -11.64
CA GLU A 19 -3.06 -8.42 -11.61
C GLU A 19 -4.57 -8.50 -11.32
N ARG A 20 -5.14 -7.56 -10.57
CA ARG A 20 -6.55 -7.53 -10.10
C ARG A 20 -7.03 -8.84 -9.48
N THR A 21 -6.12 -9.63 -8.91
CA THR A 21 -6.46 -10.85 -8.20
C THR A 21 -6.70 -10.57 -6.73
N GLU A 22 -7.61 -11.32 -6.10
CA GLU A 22 -7.87 -11.23 -4.67
C GLU A 22 -6.60 -11.45 -3.83
N ARG A 23 -5.70 -12.31 -4.32
CA ARG A 23 -4.40 -12.56 -3.68
C ARG A 23 -3.51 -11.30 -3.69
N ALA A 24 -3.38 -10.64 -4.84
CA ALA A 24 -2.58 -9.41 -4.94
C ALA A 24 -3.18 -8.28 -4.08
N ILE A 25 -4.51 -8.16 -4.08
CA ILE A 25 -5.22 -7.20 -3.23
C ILE A 25 -4.98 -7.49 -1.74
N ALA A 26 -5.06 -8.75 -1.31
CA ALA A 26 -4.79 -9.13 0.08
C ALA A 26 -3.34 -8.84 0.51
N VAL A 27 -2.37 -9.07 -0.37
CA VAL A 27 -0.96 -8.71 -0.12
C VAL A 27 -0.80 -7.20 0.01
N ALA A 28 -1.43 -6.41 -0.87
CA ALA A 28 -1.38 -4.96 -0.81
C ALA A 28 -2.02 -4.40 0.47
N LYS A 29 -3.15 -4.95 0.93
CA LYS A 29 -3.80 -4.58 2.20
C LYS A 29 -2.88 -4.82 3.40
N ASN A 30 -2.20 -5.98 3.44
CA ASN A 30 -1.24 -6.29 4.50
C ASN A 30 -0.04 -5.33 4.47
N ALA A 31 0.53 -5.08 3.30
CA ALA A 31 1.67 -4.17 3.15
C ALA A 31 1.33 -2.72 3.58
N LEU A 32 0.13 -2.24 3.21
CA LEU A 32 -0.37 -0.93 3.65
C LEU A 32 -0.49 -0.87 5.18
N SER A 33 -1.09 -1.89 5.80
CA SER A 33 -1.22 -1.95 7.27
C SER A 33 0.13 -1.86 7.98
N SER A 34 1.13 -2.65 7.53
CA SER A 34 2.48 -2.60 8.08
C SER A 34 3.16 -1.25 7.87
N ALA A 35 2.95 -0.62 6.71
CA ALA A 35 3.48 0.70 6.40
C ALA A 35 2.84 1.79 7.26
N PHE A 36 1.53 1.75 7.48
CA PHE A 36 0.81 2.72 8.33
C PHE A 36 1.31 2.72 9.77
N ALA A 37 1.58 1.54 10.33
CA ALA A 37 2.12 1.40 11.68
C ALA A 37 3.50 2.04 11.87
N ASN A 38 4.28 2.21 10.80
CA ASN A 38 5.66 2.69 10.82
C ASN A 38 5.87 3.99 10.04
N ALA A 39 4.78 4.65 9.61
CA ALA A 39 4.81 5.86 8.80
C ALA A 39 4.84 7.13 9.65
N ASN A 40 5.49 8.18 9.14
CA ASN A 40 5.28 9.54 9.62
C ASN A 40 4.00 10.16 9.01
N ASP A 41 3.61 11.36 9.41
CA ASP A 41 2.34 11.97 8.97
C ASP A 41 2.29 12.30 7.47
N ALA A 42 3.42 12.60 6.84
CA ALA A 42 3.48 12.79 5.39
C ALA A 42 3.27 11.46 4.65
N GLU A 43 3.93 10.40 5.11
CA GLU A 43 3.78 9.05 4.56
C GLU A 43 2.37 8.49 4.79
N ARG A 44 1.76 8.74 5.96
CA ARG A 44 0.37 8.33 6.25
C ARG A 44 -0.63 8.91 5.25
N LYS A 45 -0.48 10.18 4.85
CA LYS A 45 -1.34 10.81 3.83
C LYS A 45 -1.20 10.10 2.48
N GLN A 46 0.02 9.76 2.09
CA GLN A 46 0.27 9.03 0.85
C GLN A 46 -0.25 7.58 0.91
N LEU A 47 -0.10 6.91 2.05
CA LEU A 47 -0.64 5.56 2.27
C LEU A 47 -2.18 5.54 2.24
N HIS A 48 -2.84 6.59 2.74
CA HIS A 48 -4.29 6.74 2.63
C HIS A 48 -4.75 6.78 1.17
N ALA A 49 -4.11 7.61 0.34
CA ALA A 49 -4.44 7.65 -1.09
C ALA A 49 -4.27 6.28 -1.77
N LEU A 50 -3.19 5.55 -1.45
CA LEU A 50 -2.97 4.20 -1.97
C LEU A 50 -4.02 3.19 -1.48
N GLN A 51 -4.52 3.36 -0.26
CA GLN A 51 -5.59 2.53 0.29
C GLN A 51 -6.92 2.77 -0.43
N ASP A 52 -7.25 4.02 -0.71
CA ASP A 52 -8.45 4.39 -1.49
C ASP A 52 -8.37 3.82 -2.91
N GLU A 53 -7.20 3.95 -3.55
CA GLU A 53 -6.92 3.36 -4.86
C GLU A 53 -7.08 1.84 -4.86
N LEU A 54 -6.66 1.15 -3.79
CA LEU A 54 -6.78 -0.30 -3.65
C LEU A 54 -8.22 -0.74 -3.37
N HIS A 55 -9.02 0.08 -2.68
CA HIS A 55 -10.44 -0.20 -2.43
C HIS A 55 -11.29 -0.02 -3.68
N ALA A 56 -10.84 0.81 -4.63
CA ALA A 56 -11.50 0.99 -5.92
C ALA A 56 -11.24 -0.12 -6.94
N LEU A 57 -10.41 -1.13 -6.62
CA LEU A 57 -10.15 -2.31 -7.46
C LEU A 57 -11.16 -3.43 -7.22
#